data_AF-A0A1V3C2I4-F1
#
_entry.id   AF-A0A1V3C2I4-F1
#
_cell.length_a   1.000
_cell.length_b   1.000
_cell.length_c   1.000
_cell.angle_alpha   90.00
_cell.angle_beta   90.00
_cell.angle_gamma   90.00
#
_symmetry.space_group_name_H-M   'P 1'
#
loop_
_entity.id
_entity.type
_entity.pdbx_description
1 polymer ?
#
loop_
_entity_poly.entity_id
_entity_poly.type
_entity_poly.pdbx_seq_one_letter_code
_entity_poly.pdbx_strand_id
1 'polypeptide(L)' 'MTAPSSCEEGTCGTCETRIVAGTADHRGSVLTEEERRERGTVMICVSRAERGCAELTPGR' A
#
# COMPACT_ATOMS: atom_id res chain seq x y z
N MET A 1 3.28 5.33 -14.60
CA MET A 1 3.95 4.01 -14.57
C MET A 1 3.02 3.06 -13.85
N THR A 2 2.58 2.00 -14.51
CA THR A 2 1.67 0.99 -13.93
C THR A 2 2.51 0.03 -13.11
N ALA A 3 2.26 -0.11 -11.79
CA ALA A 3 2.91 -1.17 -11.03
C ALA A 3 2.31 -2.52 -11.42
N PRO A 4 3.09 -3.61 -11.40
CA PRO A 4 2.59 -4.93 -11.75
C PRO A 4 1.51 -5.36 -10.73
N SER A 5 0.26 -5.45 -11.17
CA SER A 5 -0.84 -6.03 -10.41
C SER A 5 -1.23 -7.36 -11.05
N SER A 6 -1.27 -8.42 -10.24
CA SER A 6 -1.67 -9.76 -10.70
C SER A 6 -3.12 -10.06 -10.29
N CYS A 7 -3.44 -9.95 -9.00
CA CYS A 7 -4.77 -10.25 -8.48
C CYS A 7 -5.70 -9.04 -8.39
N GLU A 8 -5.16 -7.81 -8.34
CA GLU A 8 -5.89 -6.55 -8.11
C GLU A 8 -6.73 -6.48 -6.80
N GLU A 9 -6.81 -7.57 -6.03
CA GLU A 9 -7.54 -7.66 -4.76
C GLU A 9 -6.63 -7.58 -3.52
N GLY A 10 -5.31 -7.34 -3.70
CA GLY A 10 -4.36 -7.23 -2.61
C GLY A 10 -4.07 -8.55 -1.88
N THR A 11 -4.17 -9.67 -2.61
CA THR A 11 -3.91 -11.03 -2.10
C THR A 11 -2.53 -11.57 -2.48
N CYS A 12 -1.98 -11.14 -3.62
CA CYS A 12 -0.72 -11.66 -4.17
C CYS A 12 0.55 -10.90 -3.74
N GLY A 13 0.42 -9.67 -3.23
CA GLY A 13 1.57 -8.81 -2.86
C GLY A 13 2.42 -8.28 -4.02
N THR A 14 2.11 -8.60 -5.29
CA THR A 14 2.92 -8.16 -6.46
C THR A 14 2.94 -6.64 -6.63
N CYS A 15 1.86 -5.96 -6.23
CA CYS A 15 1.70 -4.51 -6.34
C CYS A 15 2.26 -3.76 -5.10
N GLU A 16 3.07 -4.42 -4.26
CA GLU A 16 3.71 -3.80 -3.09
C GLU A 16 4.76 -2.77 -3.50
N THR A 17 4.81 -1.66 -2.78
CA THR A 17 5.69 -0.53 -3.03
C THR A 17 6.01 0.16 -1.71
N ARG A 18 7.22 0.66 -1.50
CA ARG A 18 7.52 1.42 -0.27
C ARG A 18 6.80 2.75 -0.27
N ILE A 19 6.51 3.31 0.89
CA ILE A 19 6.00 4.67 1.06
C ILE A 19 7.19 5.54 1.46
N VAL A 20 7.41 6.64 0.75
CA VAL A 20 8.41 7.67 1.10
C VAL A 20 7.83 8.73 2.03
N ALA A 21 6.54 9.03 1.88
CA ALA A 21 5.81 9.98 2.72
C ALA A 21 4.32 9.62 2.80
N GLY A 22 3.71 9.85 3.97
CA GLY A 22 2.28 9.62 4.20
C GLY A 22 1.93 8.26 4.80
N THR A 23 0.64 8.06 5.04
CA THR A 23 0.04 6.84 5.61
C THR A 23 -1.00 6.29 4.64
N ALA A 24 -0.89 5.00 4.33
CA ALA A 24 -1.85 4.31 3.47
C ALA A 24 -2.90 3.58 4.31
N ASP A 25 -4.17 3.73 3.93
CA ASP A 25 -5.29 2.85 4.33
C ASP A 25 -5.20 1.55 3.53
N HIS A 26 -5.09 0.46 4.28
CA HIS A 26 -4.70 -0.85 3.83
C HIS A 26 -5.88 -1.83 3.85
N ARG A 27 -6.60 -1.93 2.73
CA ARG A 27 -7.81 -2.77 2.65
C ARG A 27 -7.58 -4.21 2.20
N GLY A 28 -6.52 -4.87 2.68
CA GLY A 28 -6.20 -6.24 2.28
C GLY A 28 -6.05 -7.18 3.47
N SER A 29 -6.34 -8.46 3.29
CA SER A 29 -6.34 -9.46 4.36
C SER A 29 -4.99 -10.15 4.61
N VAL A 30 -3.95 -9.83 3.83
CA VAL A 30 -2.68 -10.60 3.80
C VAL A 30 -1.74 -10.27 4.95
N LEU A 31 -1.78 -9.05 5.48
CA LEU A 31 -0.91 -8.55 6.55
C LEU A 31 -1.74 -7.68 7.49
N THR A 32 -1.43 -7.74 8.79
CA THR A 32 -2.04 -6.88 9.81
C THR A 32 -1.63 -5.41 9.59
N GLU A 33 -2.44 -4.47 10.07
CA GLU A 33 -2.17 -3.03 9.94
C GLU A 33 -0.82 -2.63 10.57
N GLU A 34 -0.45 -3.28 11.66
CA GLU A 34 0.79 -3.01 12.41
C GLU A 34 2.03 -3.37 11.57
N GLU A 35 2.07 -4.56 10.98
CA GLU A 35 3.19 -4.99 10.14
C GLU A 35 3.38 -4.08 8.92
N ARG A 36 2.30 -3.55 8.34
CA ARG A 36 2.40 -2.64 7.19
C ARG A 36 2.95 -1.28 7.57
N ARG A 37 2.52 -0.76 8.73
CA ARG A 37 3.02 0.50 9.26
C ARG A 37 4.50 0.42 9.61
N GLU A 38 4.93 -0.71 10.18
CA GLU A 38 6.35 -0.96 10.48
C GLU A 38 7.20 -1.11 9.21
N ARG A 39 6.69 -1.79 8.19
CA ARG A 39 7.40 -1.97 6.90
C ARG A 39 7.41 -0.71 6.04
N GLY A 40 6.44 0.19 6.24
CA GLY A 40 6.27 1.39 5.42
C GLY A 40 6.04 1.03 3.96
N THR A 41 5.25 -0.01 3.67
CA THR A 41 4.91 -0.43 2.30
C THR A 41 3.40 -0.30 2.04
N VAL A 42 3.02 -0.06 0.79
CA VAL A 42 1.67 0.10 0.27
C VAL A 42 1.40 -0.85 -0.89
N MET A 43 0.25 -1.52 -0.89
CA MET A 43 -0.23 -2.28 -2.05
C MET A 43 -1.09 -1.37 -2.91
N ILE A 44 -0.52 -0.81 -3.98
CA ILE A 44 -1.19 0.27 -4.73
C ILE A 44 -2.47 -0.16 -5.47
N CYS A 45 -2.69 -1.46 -5.63
CA CYS A 45 -3.86 -2.01 -6.30
C CYS A 45 -5.15 -1.92 -5.44
N VAL A 46 -5.03 -1.97 -4.11
CA VAL A 46 -6.19 -1.87 -3.19
C VAL A 46 -6.04 -0.85 -2.05
N SER A 47 -4.82 -0.41 -1.78
CA SER A 47 -4.53 0.55 -0.71
C SER A 47 -4.64 1.97 -1.24
N ARG A 48 -5.08 2.89 -0.39
CA ARG A 48 -5.25 4.32 -0.71
C ARG A 48 -4.66 5.17 0.39
N ALA A 49 -4.64 6.50 0.23
CA ALA A 49 -4.29 7.38 1.34
C ALA A 49 -5.30 7.26 2.49
N GLU A 50 -4.80 7.23 3.72
CA GLU A 50 -5.65 7.30 4.92
C GLU A 50 -6.44 8.61 4.96
N ARG A 51 -7.66 8.59 5.51
CA ARG A 51 -8.47 9.79 5.67
C ARG A 51 -7.76 10.79 6.60
N GLY A 52 -7.31 11.90 6.03
CA GLY A 52 -6.53 12.93 6.74
C GLY A 52 -5.06 12.97 6.35
N CYS A 53 -4.59 12.04 5.52
CA CYS A 53 -3.24 12.10 4.97
C CYS A 53 -3.18 13.12 3.83
N ALA A 54 -2.32 14.13 3.98
CA ALA A 54 -2.19 15.22 3.00
C ALA A 54 -1.53 14.77 1.69
N GLU A 55 -0.60 13.83 1.76
CA GLU A 55 0.11 13.28 0.60
C GLU A 55 0.57 11.86 0.91
N LEU A 56 0.24 10.91 0.02
CA LEU A 56 0.79 9.56 0.03
C LEU A 56 1.73 9.43 -1.17
N THR A 57 3.03 9.30 -0.89
CA THR A 57 4.08 9.22 -1.89
C THR A 57 4.65 7.81 -1.90
N PRO A 58 4.30 6.97 -2.89
CA PRO A 58 4.96 5.68 -3.11
C PRO A 58 6.39 5.88 -3.63
N GLY A 59 7.34 5.19 -2.99
CA GLY A 59 8.75 5.09 -3.35
C GLY A 59 8.97 4.02 -4.39
N ARG A 60 9.52 4.43 -5.52
CA ARG A 60 9.87 3.58 -6.67
C ARG A 60 10.73 2.39 -6.29
#